data_AF-A0A660CHD2-F1
#
_entry.id   AF-A0A660CHD2-F1
#
_cell.length_a   1.000
_cell.length_b   1.000
_cell.length_c   1.000
_cell.angle_alpha   90.00
_cell.angle_beta   90.00
_cell.angle_gamma   90.00
#
_symmetry.space_group_name_H-M   'P 1'
#
loop_
_entity.id
_entity.type
_entity.pdbx_description
1 polymer ?
#
loop_
_entity_poly.entity_id
_entity_poly.type
_entity_poly.pdbx_seq_one_letter_code
_entity_poly.pdbx_strand_id
1 'polypeptide(L)'
;MIGMEALAAIVVATVSLAGCGALLQYTTRAAGRGALPHNGAVGIRTRATQASDEAWRAAHEAALPAMLRAAQISYVLAAFSVFVAVAFAIGGLPVEWALVPLGIGFVAQLSYCLQGVRVANRAARAVTDDP
;
A
#
# COMPACT_ATOMS: atom_id res chain seq x y z
N MET A 1 -8.68 -7.33 -32.81
CA MET A 1 -9.40 -7.71 -31.58
C MET A 1 -8.65 -7.10 -30.42
N ILE A 2 -9.26 -6.25 -29.60
CA ILE A 2 -8.70 -5.91 -28.29
C ILE A 2 -8.45 -7.25 -27.59
N GLY A 3 -7.21 -7.52 -27.18
CA GLY A 3 -6.90 -8.75 -26.47
C GLY A 3 -7.68 -8.73 -25.15
N MET A 4 -8.69 -9.58 -25.03
CA MET A 4 -9.47 -9.73 -23.80
C MET A 4 -8.57 -9.95 -22.57
N GLU A 5 -7.40 -10.58 -22.79
CA GLU A 5 -6.29 -10.71 -21.86
C GLU A 5 -5.76 -9.36 -21.32
N ALA A 6 -5.57 -8.35 -22.18
CA ALA A 6 -5.06 -7.05 -21.77
C ALA A 6 -6.07 -6.31 -20.88
N LEU A 7 -7.36 -6.37 -21.23
CA LEU A 7 -8.41 -5.77 -20.41
C LEU A 7 -8.52 -6.48 -19.05
N ALA A 8 -8.46 -7.81 -19.04
CA ALA A 8 -8.46 -8.59 -17.81
C ALA A 8 -7.25 -8.23 -16.92
N ALA A 9 -6.05 -8.13 -17.50
CA ALA A 9 -4.84 -7.74 -16.79
C ALA A 9 -4.96 -6.33 -16.19
N ILE A 10 -5.49 -5.35 -16.94
CA ILE A 10 -5.70 -3.98 -16.45
C ILE A 10 -6.68 -3.97 -15.27
N VAL A 11 -7.81 -4.69 -15.38
CA VAL A 11 -8.82 -4.76 -14.31
C VAL A 11 -8.22 -5.39 -13.06
N VAL A 12 -7.56 -6.54 -13.18
CA VAL A 12 -6.93 -7.24 -12.05
C VAL A 12 -5.88 -6.34 -11.39
N ALA A 13 -4.95 -5.78 -12.17
CA ALA A 13 -3.89 -4.94 -11.63
C ALA A 13 -4.41 -3.66 -10.97
N THR A 14 -5.47 -3.04 -11.53
CA THR A 14 -6.13 -1.86 -10.95
C THR A 14 -6.75 -2.21 -9.59
N VAL A 15 -7.53 -3.29 -9.53
CA VAL A 15 -8.19 -3.75 -8.29
C VAL A 15 -7.16 -4.15 -7.25
N SER A 16 -6.10 -4.87 -7.64
CA SER A 16 -5.02 -5.25 -6.74
C SER A 16 -4.28 -4.03 -6.19
N LEU A 17 -3.90 -3.07 -7.03
CA LEU A 17 -3.18 -1.87 -6.60
C LEU A 17 -4.00 -1.06 -5.60
N ALA A 18 -5.26 -0.74 -5.94
CA ALA A 18 -6.15 0.01 -5.07
C ALA A 18 -6.50 -0.78 -3.80
N GLY A 19 -6.81 -2.07 -3.92
CA GLY A 19 -7.16 -2.94 -2.80
C GLY A 19 -6.00 -3.08 -1.80
N CYS A 20 -4.78 -3.30 -2.27
CA CYS A 20 -3.61 -3.35 -1.41
C CYS A 20 -3.34 -1.98 -0.75
N GLY A 21 -3.50 -0.87 -1.47
CA GLY A 21 -3.42 0.48 -0.88
C GLY A 21 -4.41 0.67 0.27
N ALA A 22 -5.66 0.25 0.08
CA ALA A 22 -6.70 0.30 1.12
C ALA A 22 -6.37 -0.56 2.34
N LEU A 23 -5.87 -1.78 2.12
CA LEU A 23 -5.46 -2.67 3.20
C LEU A 23 -4.30 -2.10 4.01
N LEU A 24 -3.27 -1.53 3.36
CA LEU A 24 -2.15 -0.88 4.04
C LEU A 24 -2.62 0.29 4.92
N GLN A 25 -3.48 1.15 4.37
CA GLN A 25 -4.07 2.27 5.10
C GLN A 25 -4.91 1.80 6.29
N TYR A 26 -5.80 0.84 6.08
CA TYR A 26 -6.71 0.34 7.11
C TYR A 26 -5.95 -0.32 8.26
N THR A 27 -5.12 -1.31 7.94
CA THR A 27 -4.38 -2.11 8.94
C THR A 27 -3.46 -1.23 9.78
N THR A 28 -2.75 -0.29 9.16
CA THR A 28 -1.85 0.61 9.88
C THR A 28 -2.61 1.56 10.81
N ARG A 29 -3.75 2.12 10.36
CA ARG A 29 -4.60 2.96 11.21
C ARG A 29 -5.20 2.19 12.38
N ALA A 30 -5.70 0.99 12.13
CA ALA A 30 -6.33 0.17 13.15
C ALA A 30 -5.31 -0.29 14.21
N ALA A 31 -4.10 -0.69 13.79
CA ALA A 31 -3.01 -1.03 14.68
C ALA A 31 -2.53 0.16 15.53
N GLY A 32 -2.35 1.35 14.94
CA GLY A 32 -1.95 2.55 15.70
C GLY A 32 -2.99 2.96 16.74
N ARG A 33 -4.28 2.77 16.44
CA ARG A 33 -5.40 3.02 17.37
C ARG A 33 -5.61 1.92 18.41
N GLY A 34 -4.80 0.85 18.41
CA GLY A 34 -4.95 -0.28 19.32
C GLY A 34 -6.14 -1.21 19.01
N ALA A 35 -6.77 -1.06 17.86
CA ALA A 35 -7.88 -1.94 17.43
C ALA A 35 -7.40 -3.28 16.85
N LEU A 36 -6.11 -3.38 16.52
CA LEU A 36 -5.46 -4.64 16.12
C LEU A 36 -4.37 -4.97 17.13
N PRO A 37 -4.40 -6.14 17.77
CA PRO A 37 -3.39 -6.55 18.73
C PRO A 37 -2.10 -6.99 18.03
N HIS A 38 -0.97 -6.87 18.72
CA HIS A 38 0.36 -7.21 18.18
C HIS A 38 0.54 -8.72 17.88
N ASN A 39 -0.29 -9.59 18.49
CA ASN A 39 -0.32 -11.03 18.26
C ASN A 39 -1.26 -11.46 17.10
N GLY A 40 -1.82 -10.51 16.35
CA GLY A 40 -2.70 -10.77 15.22
C GLY A 40 -1.99 -11.25 13.93
N ALA A 41 -2.79 -11.47 12.88
CA ALA A 41 -2.29 -11.95 11.58
C ALA A 41 -1.80 -10.83 10.63
N VAL A 42 -2.13 -9.56 10.90
CA VAL A 42 -1.92 -8.43 9.98
C VAL A 42 -1.17 -7.28 10.66
N GLY A 43 -0.36 -6.54 9.90
CA GLY A 43 0.42 -5.37 10.36
C GLY A 43 1.92 -5.49 10.10
N ILE A 44 2.70 -4.51 10.55
CA ILE A 44 4.16 -4.47 10.42
C ILE A 44 4.78 -5.31 11.55
N ARG A 45 5.20 -6.53 11.21
CA ARG A 45 5.64 -7.54 12.19
C ARG A 45 7.15 -7.70 12.18
N THR A 46 7.84 -6.94 13.02
CA THR A 46 9.26 -7.15 13.34
C THR A 46 9.37 -7.62 14.79
N ARG A 47 10.57 -8.04 15.22
CA ARG A 47 10.82 -8.35 16.64
C ARG A 47 10.56 -7.15 17.54
N ALA A 48 10.91 -5.95 17.09
CA ALA A 48 10.72 -4.72 17.87
C ALA A 48 9.23 -4.33 17.96
N THR A 49 8.49 -4.38 16.84
CA THR A 49 7.07 -3.99 16.86
C THR A 49 6.19 -4.94 17.64
N GLN A 50 6.63 -6.19 17.86
CA GLN A 50 5.90 -7.20 18.64
C GLN A 50 6.36 -7.29 20.11
N ALA A 51 7.26 -6.41 20.57
CA ALA A 51 7.79 -6.47 21.93
C ALA A 51 6.74 -6.14 23.01
N SER A 52 5.83 -5.22 22.71
CA SER A 52 4.74 -4.79 23.59
C SER A 52 3.61 -4.14 22.78
N ASP A 53 2.42 -3.99 23.40
CA ASP A 53 1.32 -3.22 22.81
C ASP A 53 1.69 -1.75 22.56
N GLU A 54 2.54 -1.19 23.41
CA GLU A 54 3.04 0.18 23.27
C GLU A 54 3.95 0.32 22.05
N ALA A 55 4.93 -0.60 21.91
CA ALA A 55 5.82 -0.64 20.75
C ALA A 55 5.04 -0.86 19.44
N TRP A 56 3.99 -1.69 19.49
CA TRP A 56 3.11 -1.92 18.35
C TRP A 56 2.36 -0.65 17.92
N ARG A 57 1.74 0.06 18.87
CA ARG A 57 1.02 1.30 18.59
C ARG A 57 1.96 2.41 18.09
N ALA A 58 3.07 2.65 18.78
CA ALA A 58 4.06 3.65 18.41
C ALA A 58 4.62 3.40 16.99
N ALA A 59 4.90 2.13 16.66
CA ALA A 59 5.36 1.75 15.33
C ALA A 59 4.34 2.08 14.23
N HIS A 60 3.07 1.75 14.44
CA HIS A 60 2.03 1.95 13.43
C HIS A 60 1.57 3.40 13.33
N GLU A 61 1.56 4.15 14.43
CA GLU A 61 1.36 5.61 14.42
C GLU A 61 2.48 6.30 13.62
N ALA A 62 3.74 5.91 13.84
CA ALA A 62 4.89 6.46 13.12
C ALA A 62 4.90 6.07 11.62
N ALA A 63 4.47 4.85 11.29
CA ALA A 63 4.41 4.38 9.90
C ALA A 63 3.20 4.92 9.12
N LEU A 64 2.17 5.42 9.81
CA LEU A 64 0.91 5.85 9.20
C LEU A 64 1.09 6.86 8.05
N PRO A 65 1.90 7.93 8.17
CA PRO A 65 2.08 8.88 7.07
C PRO A 65 2.63 8.23 5.80
N ALA A 66 3.56 7.26 5.92
CA ALA A 66 4.09 6.54 4.77
C ALA A 66 3.02 5.64 4.13
N MET A 67 2.21 4.95 4.94
CA MET A 67 1.13 4.08 4.45
C MET A 67 -0.01 4.86 3.80
N LEU A 68 -0.27 6.09 4.27
CA LEU A 68 -1.22 7.00 3.62
C LEU A 68 -0.74 7.47 2.26
N ARG A 69 0.54 7.83 2.12
CA ARG A 69 1.13 8.18 0.82
C ARG A 69 1.11 6.99 -0.13
N ALA A 70 1.43 5.79 0.36
CA ALA A 70 1.32 4.56 -0.41
C ALA A 70 -0.10 4.38 -0.97
N ALA A 71 -1.11 4.44 -0.11
CA ALA A 71 -2.52 4.29 -0.51
C ALA A 71 -2.96 5.38 -1.50
N GLN A 72 -2.62 6.65 -1.24
CA GLN A 72 -2.96 7.76 -2.12
C GLN A 72 -2.38 7.57 -3.54
N ILE A 73 -1.11 7.19 -3.65
CA ILE A 73 -0.46 6.94 -4.94
C ILE A 73 -1.10 5.74 -5.64
N SER A 74 -1.41 4.66 -4.90
CA SER A 74 -2.11 3.50 -5.44
C SER A 74 -3.47 3.89 -6.04
N TYR A 75 -4.25 4.73 -5.36
CA TYR A 75 -5.55 5.19 -5.86
C TYR A 75 -5.41 6.09 -7.09
N VAL A 76 -4.46 7.04 -7.06
CA VAL A 76 -4.22 7.97 -8.17
C VAL A 76 -3.80 7.22 -9.42
N LEU A 77 -2.86 6.27 -9.31
CA LEU A 77 -2.35 5.54 -10.47
C LEU A 77 -3.31 4.46 -10.96
N ALA A 78 -4.10 3.86 -10.08
CA ALA A 78 -5.22 3.00 -10.48
C ALA A 78 -6.27 3.79 -11.29
N ALA A 79 -6.71 4.94 -10.79
CA ALA A 79 -7.68 5.79 -11.49
C ALA A 79 -7.12 6.32 -12.82
N PHE A 80 -5.87 6.76 -12.83
CA PHE A 80 -5.20 7.23 -14.04
C PHE A 80 -5.04 6.12 -15.09
N SER A 81 -4.72 4.89 -14.67
CA SER A 81 -4.69 3.73 -15.57
C SER A 81 -6.06 3.48 -16.23
N VAL A 82 -7.15 3.52 -15.46
CA VAL A 82 -8.51 3.36 -16.00
C VAL A 82 -8.82 4.46 -17.01
N PHE A 83 -8.48 5.71 -16.69
CA PHE A 83 -8.63 6.84 -17.61
C PHE A 83 -7.87 6.61 -18.93
N VAL A 84 -6.59 6.21 -18.86
CA VAL A 84 -5.77 5.90 -20.05
C VAL A 84 -6.41 4.76 -20.86
N ALA A 85 -6.83 3.67 -20.22
CA ALA A 85 -7.45 2.54 -20.89
C ALA A 85 -8.71 2.96 -21.67
N VAL A 86 -9.60 3.75 -21.06
CA VAL A 86 -10.83 4.24 -21.69
C VAL A 86 -10.52 5.20 -22.84
N ALA A 87 -9.64 6.18 -22.61
CA ALA A 87 -9.26 7.17 -23.63
C ALA A 87 -8.64 6.49 -24.86
N PHE A 88 -7.79 5.49 -24.64
CA PHE A 88 -7.10 4.79 -25.72
C PHE A 88 -8.06 3.85 -26.47
N ALA A 89 -8.98 3.19 -25.76
CA ALA A 89 -10.03 2.38 -26.39
C ALA A 89 -10.92 3.22 -27.32
N ILE A 90 -11.30 4.45 -26.89
CA ILE A 90 -12.09 5.37 -27.72
C ILE A 90 -11.27 5.90 -28.91
N GLY A 91 -9.98 6.20 -28.68
CA GLY A 91 -9.09 6.74 -29.70
C GLY A 91 -8.48 5.72 -30.68
N GLY A 92 -8.80 4.43 -30.53
CA GLY A 92 -8.18 3.37 -31.34
C GLY A 92 -6.68 3.17 -31.10
N LEU A 93 -6.20 3.58 -29.92
CA LEU A 93 -4.79 3.45 -29.50
C LEU A 93 -4.56 2.12 -28.74
N PRO A 94 -3.31 1.64 -28.63
CA PRO A 94 -3.01 0.38 -27.94
C PRO A 94 -3.28 0.46 -26.43
N VAL A 95 -4.32 -0.21 -25.95
CA VAL A 95 -4.79 -0.12 -24.55
C VAL A 95 -3.78 -0.68 -23.53
N GLU A 96 -2.80 -1.47 -23.98
CA GLU A 96 -1.78 -2.10 -23.13
C GLU A 96 -0.91 -1.06 -22.41
N TRP A 97 -0.79 0.15 -22.98
CA TRP A 97 -0.09 1.27 -22.35
C TRP A 97 -0.70 1.71 -21.02
N ALA A 98 -1.95 1.35 -20.73
CA ALA A 98 -2.55 1.56 -19.42
C ALA A 98 -1.85 0.77 -18.29
N LEU A 99 -1.11 -0.29 -18.61
CA LEU A 99 -0.33 -1.04 -17.60
C LEU A 99 0.85 -0.24 -17.04
N VAL A 100 1.34 0.78 -17.74
CA VAL A 100 2.52 1.56 -17.32
C VAL A 100 2.26 2.32 -16.01
N PRO A 101 1.18 3.13 -15.86
CA PRO A 101 0.82 3.72 -14.58
C PRO A 101 0.69 2.69 -13.43
N LEU A 102 0.12 1.51 -13.71
CA LEU A 102 -0.04 0.46 -12.69
C LEU A 102 1.30 -0.07 -12.22
N GLY A 103 2.24 -0.33 -13.14
CA GLY A 103 3.60 -0.75 -12.83
C GLY A 103 4.33 0.27 -11.94
N ILE A 104 4.22 1.56 -12.28
CA ILE A 104 4.75 2.66 -11.45
C ILE A 104 4.11 2.64 -10.06
N GLY A 105 2.80 2.41 -9.98
CA GLY A 105 2.05 2.34 -8.73
C GLY A 105 2.54 1.22 -7.81
N PHE A 106 2.77 0.02 -8.34
CA PHE A 106 3.30 -1.09 -7.55
C PHE A 106 4.70 -0.80 -7.02
N VAL A 107 5.58 -0.24 -7.85
CA VAL A 107 6.95 0.14 -7.43
C VAL A 107 6.90 1.21 -6.33
N ALA A 108 6.07 2.24 -6.50
CA ALA A 108 5.90 3.29 -5.51
C ALA A 108 5.34 2.73 -4.19
N GLN A 109 4.28 1.92 -4.26
CA GLN A 109 3.67 1.29 -3.09
C GLN A 109 4.66 0.41 -2.33
N LEU A 110 5.44 -0.42 -3.02
CA LEU A 110 6.49 -1.23 -2.41
C LEU A 110 7.56 -0.36 -1.74
N SER A 111 7.96 0.74 -2.36
CA SER A 111 8.94 1.68 -1.81
C SER A 111 8.46 2.30 -0.49
N TYR A 112 7.19 2.70 -0.42
CA TYR A 112 6.59 3.19 0.83
C TYR A 112 6.42 2.10 1.88
N CYS A 113 6.15 0.85 1.49
CA CYS A 113 6.13 -0.27 2.42
C CYS A 113 7.50 -0.45 3.09
N LEU A 114 8.58 -0.44 2.30
CA LEU A 114 9.94 -0.54 2.83
C LEU A 114 10.30 0.64 3.74
N GLN A 115 9.89 1.85 3.38
CA GLN A 115 10.06 3.03 4.23
C GLN A 115 9.28 2.87 5.55
N GLY A 116 8.02 2.44 5.49
CA GLY A 116 7.17 2.26 6.66
C GLY A 116 7.72 1.20 7.61
N VAL A 117 8.27 0.10 7.12
CA VAL A 117 8.96 -0.91 7.96
C VAL A 117 10.14 -0.30 8.70
N ARG A 118 10.96 0.53 8.03
CA ARG A 118 12.12 1.19 8.68
C ARG A 118 11.66 2.16 9.77
N VAL A 119 10.65 2.98 9.49
CA VAL A 119 10.11 3.95 10.44
C VAL A 119 9.46 3.26 11.63
N ALA A 120 8.62 2.24 11.38
CA ALA A 120 7.99 1.42 12.41
C ALA A 120 9.03 0.77 13.34
N ASN A 121 10.06 0.16 12.78
CA ASN A 121 11.09 -0.54 13.55
C ASN A 121 11.92 0.43 14.41
N ARG A 122 12.20 1.64 13.91
CA ARG A 122 12.89 2.68 14.67
C ARG A 122 12.02 3.17 15.83
N ALA A 123 10.73 3.43 15.58
CA ALA A 123 9.81 3.90 16.61
C ALA A 123 9.58 2.85 17.71
N ALA A 124 9.42 1.58 17.35
CA ALA A 124 9.29 0.49 18.32
C ALA A 124 10.51 0.38 19.25
N ARG A 125 11.72 0.45 18.69
CA ARG A 125 12.97 0.41 19.48
C ARG A 125 13.09 1.58 20.43
N ALA A 126 12.71 2.78 19.99
CA ALA A 126 12.76 3.97 20.84
C ALA A 126 11.90 3.85 22.10
N VAL A 127 10.84 3.04 22.09
CA VAL A 127 9.97 2.81 23.26
C VAL A 127 10.40 1.57 24.05
N THR A 128 11.10 0.62 23.42
CA THR A 128 11.54 -0.61 24.09
C THR A 128 12.88 -0.43 24.80
N ASP A 129 13.76 0.41 24.26
CA ASP A 129 15.13 0.62 24.74
C ASP A 129 15.22 1.81 25.73
N ASP A 130 14.13 2.55 25.97
CA ASP A 130 14.05 3.63 26.97
C ASP A 130 13.61 3.03 28.34
N PRO A 131 14.46 3.06 29.38
CA PRO A 131 14.25 2.35 30.66
C PRO A 131 13.18 2.95 31.58
#